data_AF-A0A7W9J0V0-F1
#
_entry.id   AF-A0A7W9J0V0-F1
#
_cell.length_a   1.000
_cell.length_b   1.000
_cell.length_c   1.000
_cell.angle_alpha   90.00
_cell.angle_beta   90.00
_cell.angle_gamma   90.00
#
_symmetry.space_group_name_H-M   'P 1'
#
loop_
_entity.id
_entity.type
_entity.pdbx_description
1 polymer ?
#
loop_
_entity_poly.entity_id
_entity_poly.type
_entity_poly.pdbx_seq_one_letter_code
_entity_poly.pdbx_strand_id
1 'polypeptide(L)'
;MASNLDCLGLGVPSPEAFADLIERIGPAAVLVARTDDGVELHRWEDPSGARLLLTRGKRGITRVTPSYAGERTVQLHEVRRVSDEAAVADVLADGETATRLAIELEELPVLGDATHEGLASVVALAPDAEFFADAATFATADASLLGDGDAGPRPAHYEADWIWPPRLDAESFIPTGLFGADNETEPLALLNGTIRYAERRTTMLTGQDFVVARAHTAAFEADICLPADHPVPLPGTVISTNAFLTGSLEADLPTPRRRWFSRG
;
A
#
# COMPACT_ATOMS: atom_id res chain seq x y z
N MET A 1 -2.47 -6.67 -17.75
CA MET A 1 -1.79 -6.25 -16.52
C MET A 1 -2.61 -6.74 -15.35
N ALA A 2 -1.93 -7.25 -14.32
CA ALA A 2 -2.57 -7.57 -13.06
C ALA A 2 -3.09 -6.29 -12.40
N SER A 3 -4.20 -6.40 -11.68
CA SER A 3 -4.80 -5.34 -10.88
C SER A 3 -4.35 -5.45 -9.42
N ASN A 4 -4.62 -4.41 -8.63
CA ASN A 4 -4.42 -4.44 -7.18
C ASN A 4 -5.17 -5.60 -6.49
N LEU A 5 -6.27 -6.09 -7.08
CA LEU A 5 -7.00 -7.25 -6.57
C LEU A 5 -6.26 -8.57 -6.84
N ASP A 6 -5.56 -8.69 -7.98
CA ASP A 6 -4.76 -9.87 -8.28
C ASP A 6 -3.62 -10.05 -7.27
N CYS A 7 -3.06 -8.95 -6.76
CA CYS A 7 -2.06 -8.96 -5.69
C CYS A 7 -2.56 -9.60 -4.38
N LEU A 8 -3.87 -9.74 -4.21
CA LEU A 8 -4.52 -10.28 -3.00
C LEU A 8 -5.26 -11.59 -3.29
N GLY A 9 -5.04 -12.22 -4.46
CA GLY A 9 -5.81 -13.38 -4.89
C GLY A 9 -7.31 -13.07 -5.03
N LEU A 10 -7.67 -11.84 -5.36
CA LEU A 10 -9.04 -11.37 -5.57
C LEU A 10 -9.30 -10.97 -7.03
N GLY A 11 -8.42 -11.39 -7.93
CA GLY A 11 -8.49 -11.08 -9.35
C GLY A 11 -9.82 -11.48 -9.96
N VAL A 12 -10.43 -10.55 -10.70
CA VAL A 12 -11.70 -10.77 -11.41
C VAL A 12 -11.59 -10.29 -12.86
N PRO A 13 -12.18 -11.03 -13.82
CA PRO A 13 -11.99 -10.75 -15.23
C PRO A 13 -12.91 -9.65 -15.78
N SER A 14 -13.95 -9.22 -15.03
CA SER A 14 -14.94 -8.26 -15.51
C SER A 14 -15.61 -7.47 -14.38
N PRO A 15 -16.26 -6.34 -14.70
CA PRO A 15 -17.05 -5.57 -13.74
C PRO A 15 -18.21 -6.37 -13.11
N GLU A 16 -18.84 -7.27 -13.86
CA GLU A 16 -19.90 -8.15 -13.35
C GLU A 16 -19.32 -9.13 -12.32
N ALA A 17 -18.19 -9.76 -12.62
CA ALA A 17 -17.50 -10.62 -11.67
C ALA A 17 -17.01 -9.86 -10.43
N PHE A 18 -16.65 -8.58 -10.59
CA PHE A 18 -16.35 -7.70 -9.46
C PHE A 18 -17.61 -7.44 -8.61
N ALA A 19 -18.75 -7.14 -9.22
CA ALA A 19 -20.02 -6.98 -8.49
C ALA A 19 -20.38 -8.25 -7.71
N ASP A 20 -20.26 -9.43 -8.34
CA ASP A 20 -20.48 -10.73 -7.69
C ASP A 20 -19.54 -10.94 -6.50
N LEU A 21 -18.26 -10.55 -6.63
CA LEU A 21 -17.28 -10.61 -5.54
C LEU A 21 -17.74 -9.75 -4.34
N ILE A 22 -18.18 -8.52 -4.60
CA ILE A 22 -18.66 -7.59 -3.57
C ILE A 22 -19.95 -8.10 -2.91
N GLU A 23 -20.87 -8.69 -3.68
CA GLU A 23 -22.09 -9.30 -3.14
C GLU A 23 -21.78 -10.49 -2.22
N ARG A 24 -20.76 -11.29 -2.53
CA ARG A 24 -20.31 -12.41 -1.68
C ARG A 24 -19.62 -11.93 -0.41
N ILE A 25 -18.85 -10.85 -0.49
CA ILE A 25 -18.11 -10.26 0.63
C ILE A 25 -19.03 -9.52 1.61
N GLY A 26 -20.01 -8.78 1.07
CA GLY A 26 -20.87 -7.87 1.84
C GLY A 26 -21.49 -8.48 3.12
N PRO A 27 -22.03 -9.70 3.11
CA PRO A 27 -22.59 -10.34 4.30
C PRO A 27 -21.58 -10.69 5.40
N ALA A 28 -20.31 -10.90 5.03
CA ALA A 28 -19.23 -11.25 5.95
C ALA A 28 -18.41 -10.02 6.40
N ALA A 29 -18.57 -8.87 5.75
CA ALA A 29 -17.91 -7.64 6.14
C ALA A 29 -18.47 -7.09 7.47
N VAL A 30 -17.58 -6.65 8.34
CA VAL A 30 -17.90 -6.12 9.67
C VAL A 30 -17.84 -4.60 9.65
N LEU A 31 -18.82 -3.92 10.25
CA LEU A 31 -18.80 -2.48 10.45
C LEU A 31 -17.64 -2.07 11.37
N VAL A 32 -16.68 -1.30 10.84
CA VAL A 32 -15.51 -0.79 11.57
C VAL A 32 -15.79 0.60 12.14
N ALA A 33 -16.36 1.49 11.32
CA ALA A 33 -16.63 2.87 11.71
C ALA A 33 -17.91 3.40 11.05
N ARG A 34 -18.53 4.39 11.69
CA ARG A 34 -19.66 5.13 11.12
C ARG A 34 -19.55 6.60 11.50
N THR A 35 -19.64 7.48 10.51
CA THR A 35 -19.69 8.93 10.70
C THR A 35 -21.10 9.42 11.01
N ASP A 36 -21.23 10.64 11.55
CA ASP A 36 -22.54 11.22 11.87
C ASP A 36 -23.38 11.55 10.61
N ASP A 37 -22.76 11.81 9.46
CA ASP A 37 -23.43 12.04 8.17
C ASP A 37 -23.88 10.74 7.46
N GLY A 38 -23.54 9.58 8.06
CA GLY A 38 -24.05 8.27 7.68
C GLY A 38 -23.17 7.50 6.70
N VAL A 39 -21.89 7.85 6.56
CA VAL A 39 -20.89 7.02 5.89
C VAL A 39 -20.54 5.85 6.81
N GLU A 40 -20.54 4.64 6.26
CA GLU A 40 -20.15 3.43 6.96
C GLU A 40 -18.93 2.81 6.31
N LEU A 41 -17.94 2.45 7.12
CA LEU A 41 -16.78 1.69 6.69
C LEU A 41 -16.93 0.25 7.17
N HIS A 42 -17.04 -0.67 6.24
CA HIS A 42 -17.10 -2.11 6.53
C HIS A 42 -15.82 -2.78 6.07
N ARG A 43 -15.24 -3.67 6.88
CA ARG A 43 -14.05 -4.43 6.53
C ARG A 43 -14.39 -5.91 6.43
N TRP A 44 -14.02 -6.50 5.31
CA TRP A 44 -13.91 -7.94 5.17
C TRP A 44 -12.44 -8.34 5.19
N GLU A 45 -12.16 -9.46 5.84
CA GLU A 45 -10.82 -9.99 6.02
C GLU A 45 -10.85 -11.51 5.87
N ASP A 46 -10.00 -12.02 4.98
CA ASP A 46 -9.78 -13.44 4.77
C ASP A 46 -8.68 -13.96 5.72
N PRO A 47 -8.70 -15.25 6.13
CA PRO A 47 -7.61 -15.83 6.91
C PRO A 47 -6.23 -15.75 6.24
N SER A 48 -6.16 -15.61 4.91
CA SER A 48 -4.91 -15.31 4.20
C SER A 48 -4.36 -13.91 4.45
N GLY A 49 -5.11 -13.03 5.10
CA GLY A 49 -4.76 -11.63 5.30
C GLY A 49 -5.25 -10.70 4.19
N ALA A 50 -5.79 -11.20 3.08
CA ALA A 50 -6.44 -10.35 2.09
C ALA A 50 -7.62 -9.58 2.72
N ARG A 51 -7.72 -8.27 2.45
CA ARG A 51 -8.78 -7.40 2.97
C ARG A 51 -9.43 -6.60 1.86
N LEU A 52 -10.74 -6.40 1.98
CA LEU A 52 -11.46 -5.37 1.23
C LEU A 52 -12.24 -4.50 2.20
N LEU A 53 -12.14 -3.19 2.00
CA LEU A 53 -12.91 -2.21 2.73
C LEU A 53 -14.00 -1.66 1.83
N LEU A 54 -15.24 -1.73 2.30
CA LEU A 54 -16.43 -1.27 1.61
C LEU A 54 -16.90 0.02 2.29
N THR A 55 -16.71 1.14 1.61
CA THR A 55 -17.34 2.39 2.04
C THR A 55 -18.77 2.41 1.52
N ARG A 56 -19.73 2.58 2.42
CA ARG A 56 -21.15 2.67 2.09
C ARG A 56 -21.67 4.06 2.41
N GLY A 57 -22.28 4.69 1.40
CA GLY A 57 -23.08 5.89 1.56
C GLY A 57 -24.58 5.58 1.47
N LYS A 58 -25.40 6.64 1.39
CA LYS A 58 -26.87 6.53 1.33
C LYS A 58 -27.41 5.74 0.14
N ARG A 59 -26.63 5.63 -0.95
CA ARG A 59 -27.04 5.00 -2.21
C ARG A 59 -26.39 3.64 -2.47
N GLY A 60 -25.67 3.09 -1.48
CA GLY A 60 -24.95 1.82 -1.62
C GLY A 60 -23.45 2.00 -1.42
N ILE A 61 -22.68 1.05 -1.95
CA ILE A 61 -21.22 1.07 -1.90
C ILE A 61 -20.71 2.17 -2.82
N THR A 62 -19.89 3.07 -2.27
CA THR A 62 -19.30 4.21 -2.99
C THR A 62 -17.83 4.00 -3.28
N ARG A 63 -17.16 3.12 -2.53
CA ARG A 63 -15.75 2.81 -2.68
C ARG A 63 -15.43 1.41 -2.21
N VAL A 64 -14.49 0.77 -2.88
CA VAL A 64 -13.86 -0.49 -2.48
C VAL A 64 -12.35 -0.28 -2.44
N THR A 65 -11.75 -0.50 -1.28
CA THR A 65 -10.31 -0.33 -1.08
C THR A 65 -9.67 -1.70 -0.80
N PRO A 66 -8.79 -2.20 -1.68
CA PRO A 66 -8.00 -3.40 -1.42
C PRO A 66 -6.90 -3.10 -0.38
N SER A 67 -6.70 -4.01 0.56
CA SER A 67 -5.67 -3.92 1.59
C SER A 67 -5.18 -5.31 1.99
N TYR A 68 -4.15 -5.36 2.82
CA TYR A 68 -3.63 -6.58 3.43
C TYR A 68 -3.47 -6.41 4.94
N ALA A 69 -3.69 -7.51 5.66
CA ALA A 69 -3.52 -7.61 7.10
C ALA A 69 -2.04 -7.63 7.53
N GLY A 70 -1.32 -6.58 7.16
CA GLY A 70 0.08 -6.39 7.52
C GLY A 70 0.28 -6.01 8.98
N GLU A 71 1.51 -6.17 9.45
CA GLU A 71 1.87 -5.75 10.81
C GLU A 71 2.02 -4.23 10.89
N ARG A 72 1.64 -3.64 12.03
CA ARG A 72 1.74 -2.19 12.26
C ARG A 72 3.10 -1.82 12.86
N THR A 73 4.13 -1.80 12.02
CA THR A 73 5.50 -1.49 12.47
C THR A 73 6.01 -0.14 12.00
N VAL A 74 5.26 0.59 11.18
CA VAL A 74 5.68 1.88 10.63
C VAL A 74 5.10 3.01 11.47
N GLN A 75 5.96 3.84 12.05
CA GLN A 75 5.50 5.03 12.79
C GLN A 75 5.19 6.15 11.80
N LEU A 76 3.92 6.55 11.73
CA LEU A 76 3.46 7.68 10.93
C LEU A 76 3.20 8.91 11.80
N HIS A 77 3.55 10.08 11.28
CA HIS A 77 3.21 11.39 11.81
C HIS A 77 2.57 12.28 10.73
N GLU A 78 1.91 13.34 11.19
CA GLU A 78 1.28 14.34 10.32
C GLU A 78 0.35 13.71 9.28
N VAL A 79 -0.31 12.61 9.66
CA VAL A 79 -1.21 11.87 8.78
C VAL A 79 -2.44 12.73 8.54
N ARG A 80 -2.61 13.17 7.29
CA ARG A 80 -3.73 14.01 6.89
C ARG A 80 -4.28 13.55 5.56
N ARG A 81 -5.62 13.57 5.45
CA ARG A 81 -6.29 13.40 4.18
C ARG A 81 -5.94 14.55 3.25
N VAL A 82 -5.61 14.25 1.99
CA VAL A 82 -5.34 15.26 0.96
C VAL A 82 -6.29 15.17 -0.22
N SER A 83 -6.90 14.01 -0.43
CA SER A 83 -7.94 13.79 -1.43
C SER A 83 -8.94 12.74 -0.95
N ASP A 84 -9.91 12.41 -1.79
CA ASP A 84 -10.81 11.27 -1.54
C ASP A 84 -10.08 9.93 -1.68
N GLU A 85 -8.87 9.91 -2.23
CA GLU A 85 -8.14 8.70 -2.60
C GLU A 85 -6.85 8.51 -1.79
N ALA A 86 -6.25 9.58 -1.29
CA ALA A 86 -4.97 9.55 -0.58
C ALA A 86 -4.95 10.38 0.72
N ALA A 87 -4.17 9.87 1.68
CA ALA A 87 -3.57 10.63 2.77
C ALA A 87 -2.08 10.84 2.50
N VAL A 88 -1.51 11.86 3.14
CA VAL A 88 -0.06 12.08 3.20
C VAL A 88 0.39 11.93 4.64
N ALA A 89 1.54 11.29 4.83
CA ALA A 89 2.13 11.06 6.15
C ALA A 89 3.66 11.11 6.09
N ASP A 90 4.26 11.59 7.18
CA ASP A 90 5.69 11.47 7.43
C ASP A 90 5.98 10.11 8.06
N VAL A 91 6.97 9.40 7.54
CA VAL A 91 7.49 8.16 8.11
C VAL A 91 8.66 8.49 9.01
N LEU A 92 8.58 8.08 10.27
CA LEU A 92 9.67 8.28 11.21
C LEU A 92 10.59 7.06 11.30
N ALA A 93 11.89 7.32 11.38
CA ALA A 93 12.89 6.38 11.85
C ALA A 93 13.78 7.07 12.89
N ASP A 94 14.04 6.40 14.01
CA ASP A 94 14.85 6.95 15.11
C ASP A 94 14.42 8.33 15.63
N GLY A 95 13.12 8.65 15.50
CA GLY A 95 12.55 9.93 15.94
C GLY A 95 12.67 11.09 14.94
N GLU A 96 13.26 10.85 13.77
CA GLU A 96 13.38 11.84 12.69
C GLU A 96 12.55 11.42 11.46
N THR A 97 12.10 12.41 10.68
CA THR A 97 11.40 12.14 9.42
C THR A 97 12.37 11.55 8.42
N ALA A 98 12.23 10.25 8.16
CA ALA A 98 13.09 9.54 7.23
C ALA A 98 12.60 9.66 5.79
N THR A 99 11.29 9.66 5.59
CA THR A 99 10.65 9.92 4.29
C THR A 99 9.21 10.37 4.47
N ARG A 100 8.54 10.66 3.36
CA ARG A 100 7.10 10.96 3.30
C ARG A 100 6.45 10.01 2.30
N LEU A 101 5.19 9.67 2.50
CA LEU A 101 4.43 8.85 1.58
C LEU A 101 3.03 9.42 1.32
N ALA A 102 2.51 9.11 0.14
CA ALA A 102 1.09 9.18 -0.17
C ALA A 102 0.52 7.75 -0.10
N ILE A 103 -0.63 7.58 0.55
CA ILE A 103 -1.17 6.25 0.88
C ILE A 103 -2.69 6.25 0.93
N GLU A 104 -3.31 5.20 0.40
CA GLU A 104 -4.72 4.93 0.59
C GLU A 104 -4.93 4.20 1.94
N LEU A 105 -5.17 4.98 3.00
CA LEU A 105 -5.48 4.41 4.31
C LEU A 105 -6.85 3.74 4.33
N GLU A 106 -6.93 2.60 5.03
CA GLU A 106 -8.17 1.89 5.34
C GLU A 106 -9.21 2.84 5.95
N GLU A 107 -8.76 3.75 6.80
CA GLU A 107 -9.56 4.70 7.56
C GLU A 107 -9.91 5.98 6.79
N LEU A 108 -9.39 6.17 5.56
CA LEU A 108 -9.50 7.44 4.83
C LEU A 108 -10.93 8.00 4.73
N PRO A 109 -11.99 7.20 4.46
CA PRO A 109 -13.35 7.70 4.37
C PRO A 109 -13.92 8.27 5.68
N VAL A 110 -13.30 7.94 6.82
CA VAL A 110 -13.77 8.31 8.18
C VAL A 110 -12.75 9.14 8.97
N LEU A 111 -11.58 9.42 8.38
CA LEU A 111 -10.46 10.13 9.02
C LEU A 111 -10.78 11.59 9.39
N GLY A 112 -11.71 12.22 8.65
CA GLY A 112 -12.05 13.64 8.80
C GLY A 112 -10.91 14.56 8.35
N ASP A 113 -10.94 15.81 8.84
CA ASP A 113 -9.95 16.86 8.49
C ASP A 113 -8.84 17.01 9.55
N ALA A 114 -8.88 16.20 10.61
CA ALA A 114 -7.87 16.24 11.66
C ALA A 114 -6.55 15.60 11.19
N THR A 115 -5.46 16.01 11.83
CA THR A 115 -4.17 15.33 11.72
C THR A 115 -4.12 14.17 12.71
N HIS A 116 -3.56 13.05 12.27
CA HIS A 116 -3.39 11.83 13.06
C HIS A 116 -1.92 11.39 13.10
N GLU A 117 -1.61 10.51 14.04
CA GLU A 117 -0.29 9.89 14.20
C GLU A 117 -0.48 8.50 14.81
N GLY A 118 0.49 7.61 14.61
CA GLY A 118 0.44 6.28 15.20
C GLY A 118 1.20 5.23 14.43
N LEU A 119 1.15 4.00 14.94
CA LEU A 119 1.66 2.83 14.25
C LEU A 119 0.72 2.46 13.11
N ALA A 120 1.28 2.20 11.95
CA ALA A 120 0.56 1.81 10.76
C ALA A 120 1.18 0.57 10.12
N SER A 121 0.33 -0.20 9.45
CA SER A 121 0.77 -1.15 8.43
C SER A 121 0.91 -0.40 7.12
N VAL A 122 2.03 -0.58 6.41
CA VAL A 122 2.22 -0.07 5.05
C VAL A 122 2.35 -1.26 4.11
N VAL A 123 1.47 -1.30 3.12
CA VAL A 123 1.33 -2.39 2.17
C VAL A 123 1.51 -1.84 0.76
N ALA A 124 2.41 -2.45 0.00
CA ALA A 124 2.61 -2.20 -1.41
C ALA A 124 1.89 -3.28 -2.24
N LEU A 125 0.84 -2.89 -2.95
CA LEU A 125 0.21 -3.74 -3.97
C LEU A 125 1.00 -3.57 -5.27
N ALA A 126 1.76 -4.60 -5.61
CA ALA A 126 2.74 -4.59 -6.70
C ALA A 126 2.30 -5.57 -7.80
N PRO A 127 1.53 -5.14 -8.81
CA PRO A 127 1.12 -6.04 -9.89
C PRO A 127 2.31 -6.54 -10.73
N ASP A 128 3.36 -5.72 -10.83
CA ASP A 128 4.59 -6.02 -11.56
C ASP A 128 5.80 -5.69 -10.67
N ALA A 129 6.78 -6.59 -10.63
CA ALA A 129 8.00 -6.42 -9.85
C ALA A 129 9.18 -7.15 -10.49
N GLU A 130 10.38 -6.63 -10.26
CA GLU A 130 11.64 -7.25 -10.63
C GLU A 130 12.40 -7.71 -9.39
N PHE A 131 13.14 -8.81 -9.52
CA PHE A 131 13.89 -9.43 -8.43
C PHE A 131 15.37 -9.57 -8.80
N PHE A 132 16.24 -9.15 -7.89
CA PHE A 132 17.69 -9.19 -8.04
C PHE A 132 18.29 -10.01 -6.91
N ALA A 133 19.30 -10.84 -7.21
CA ALA A 133 19.85 -11.78 -6.23
C ALA A 133 20.36 -11.10 -4.95
N ASP A 134 20.92 -9.89 -5.09
CA ASP A 134 21.45 -9.08 -4.00
C ASP A 134 21.59 -7.60 -4.43
N ALA A 135 22.01 -6.76 -3.49
CA ALA A 135 22.24 -5.34 -3.71
C ALA A 135 23.33 -5.05 -4.76
N ALA A 136 24.36 -5.89 -4.87
CA ALA A 136 25.44 -5.70 -5.85
C ALA A 136 24.92 -5.93 -7.27
N THR A 137 24.06 -6.93 -7.45
CA THR A 137 23.37 -7.20 -8.72
C THR A 137 22.46 -6.04 -9.08
N PHE A 138 21.63 -5.58 -8.14
CA PHE A 138 20.72 -4.44 -8.34
C PHE A 138 21.47 -3.17 -8.75
N ALA A 139 22.58 -2.83 -8.07
CA ALA A 139 23.36 -1.62 -8.31
C ALA A 139 23.93 -1.51 -9.75
N THR A 140 24.01 -2.63 -10.47
CA THR A 140 24.46 -2.66 -11.87
C THR A 140 23.33 -2.80 -12.89
N ALA A 141 22.12 -3.14 -12.44
CA ALA A 141 20.95 -3.33 -13.28
C ALA A 141 20.32 -2.00 -13.72
N ASP A 142 19.64 -1.99 -14.86
CA ASP A 142 18.96 -0.78 -15.34
C ASP A 142 17.83 -0.32 -14.41
N ALA A 143 17.19 -1.24 -13.68
CA ALA A 143 16.18 -0.92 -12.67
C ALA A 143 16.69 -0.04 -11.51
N SER A 144 18.01 0.03 -11.29
CA SER A 144 18.57 0.96 -10.31
C SER A 144 18.79 2.36 -10.85
N LEU A 145 18.57 2.64 -12.14
CA LEU A 145 18.76 3.98 -12.68
C LEU A 145 17.68 4.94 -12.16
N LEU A 146 18.12 6.11 -11.69
CA LEU A 146 17.21 7.20 -11.38
C LEU A 146 16.91 7.98 -12.67
N GLY A 147 15.83 7.61 -13.35
CA GLY A 147 15.42 8.18 -14.64
C GLY A 147 15.51 7.18 -15.79
N ASP A 148 15.35 7.66 -17.01
CA ASP A 148 15.17 6.87 -18.22
C ASP A 148 16.49 6.52 -18.95
N GLY A 149 17.54 6.14 -18.21
CA GLY A 149 18.81 5.58 -18.73
C GLY A 149 19.66 6.46 -19.66
N ASP A 150 19.08 7.40 -20.39
CA ASP A 150 19.72 8.48 -21.14
C ASP A 150 19.79 9.72 -20.26
N ALA A 151 20.62 9.64 -19.21
CA ALA A 151 20.87 10.80 -18.36
C ALA A 151 21.63 11.92 -19.09
N GLY A 152 22.09 11.68 -20.32
CA GLY A 152 22.97 12.59 -21.03
C GLY A 152 24.36 12.74 -20.39
N PRO A 153 25.13 13.78 -20.77
CA PRO A 153 26.46 14.00 -20.23
C PRO A 153 26.42 14.37 -18.75
N ARG A 154 27.42 13.91 -17.99
CA ARG A 154 27.59 14.26 -16.57
C ARG A 154 27.59 15.78 -16.36
N PRO A 155 26.73 16.35 -15.51
CA PRO A 155 26.71 17.77 -15.21
C PRO A 155 28.04 18.22 -14.60
N ALA A 156 28.54 19.40 -14.99
CA ALA A 156 29.83 19.91 -14.52
C ALA A 156 29.89 20.18 -13.00
N HIS A 157 28.74 20.34 -12.34
CA HIS A 157 28.63 20.55 -10.90
C HIS A 157 28.47 19.24 -10.11
N TYR A 158 28.43 18.09 -10.78
CA TYR A 158 28.30 16.79 -10.14
C TYR A 158 29.66 16.36 -9.58
N GLU A 159 29.72 16.05 -8.27
CA GLU A 159 30.97 15.66 -7.58
C GLU A 159 31.60 14.45 -8.26
N ALA A 160 32.93 14.42 -8.39
CA ALA A 160 33.65 13.46 -9.25
C ALA A 160 33.52 11.99 -8.80
N ASP A 161 33.29 11.77 -7.50
CA ASP A 161 33.14 10.48 -6.83
C ASP A 161 31.71 9.95 -6.86
N TRP A 162 30.72 10.78 -7.19
CA TRP A 162 29.33 10.31 -7.31
C TRP A 162 29.15 9.48 -8.60
N ILE A 163 28.24 8.51 -8.57
CA ILE A 163 27.98 7.65 -9.73
C ILE A 163 27.12 8.43 -10.74
N TRP A 164 27.47 8.36 -12.02
CA TRP A 164 26.69 8.91 -13.13
C TRP A 164 26.45 7.84 -14.21
N PRO A 165 25.20 7.62 -14.68
CA PRO A 165 23.94 8.21 -14.22
C PRO A 165 23.63 7.96 -12.74
N PRO A 166 22.82 8.80 -12.08
CA PRO A 166 22.42 8.56 -10.70
C PRO A 166 21.67 7.23 -10.59
N ARG A 167 21.92 6.52 -9.49
CA ARG A 167 21.29 5.22 -9.21
C ARG A 167 20.69 5.20 -7.81
N LEU A 168 19.59 4.47 -7.70
CA LEU A 168 18.93 4.13 -6.46
C LEU A 168 19.70 3.04 -5.73
N ASP A 169 19.68 3.11 -4.41
CA ASP A 169 20.17 2.03 -3.56
C ASP A 169 19.13 0.90 -3.48
N ALA A 170 19.59 -0.30 -3.12
CA ALA A 170 18.76 -1.50 -2.98
C ALA A 170 17.65 -1.35 -1.95
N GLU A 171 17.84 -0.46 -0.96
CA GLU A 171 16.84 -0.09 0.04
C GLU A 171 16.50 1.38 -0.15
N SER A 172 15.57 1.68 -1.07
CA SER A 172 15.16 3.05 -1.38
C SER A 172 13.67 3.16 -1.60
N PHE A 173 13.14 4.36 -1.35
CA PHE A 173 11.71 4.64 -1.45
C PHE A 173 11.51 6.04 -2.01
N ILE A 174 10.79 6.15 -3.13
CA ILE A 174 10.42 7.42 -3.73
C ILE A 174 8.89 7.50 -3.77
N PRO A 175 8.27 8.46 -3.06
CA PRO A 175 6.82 8.66 -3.10
C PRO A 175 6.41 9.36 -4.40
N THR A 176 6.46 8.63 -5.52
CA THR A 176 6.21 9.16 -6.87
C THR A 176 4.87 9.89 -6.98
N GLY A 177 3.85 9.43 -6.26
CA GLY A 177 2.53 10.06 -6.25
C GLY A 177 2.43 11.41 -5.52
N LEU A 178 3.50 11.90 -4.88
CA LEU A 178 3.58 13.28 -4.37
C LEU A 178 4.07 14.28 -5.43
N PHE A 179 4.57 13.81 -6.57
CA PHE A 179 5.20 14.63 -7.61
C PHE A 179 4.35 14.76 -8.89
N GLY A 180 3.06 14.37 -8.82
CA GLY A 180 2.14 14.42 -9.96
C GLY A 180 1.91 15.83 -10.52
N ALA A 181 1.47 15.90 -11.78
CA ALA A 181 0.99 17.14 -12.38
C ALA A 181 -0.30 17.61 -11.68
N ASP A 182 -0.60 18.91 -11.73
CA ASP A 182 -1.87 19.50 -11.27
C ASP A 182 -2.22 19.31 -9.77
N ASN A 183 -1.24 19.03 -8.90
CA ASN A 183 -1.40 18.78 -7.46
C ASN A 183 -2.28 17.56 -7.12
N GLU A 184 -2.51 16.64 -8.05
CA GLU A 184 -3.17 15.38 -7.75
C GLU A 184 -2.20 14.46 -6.99
N THR A 185 -2.54 14.14 -5.74
CA THR A 185 -1.76 13.20 -4.92
C THR A 185 -2.31 11.80 -5.10
N GLU A 186 -1.46 10.92 -5.61
CA GLU A 186 -1.78 9.50 -5.79
C GLU A 186 -1.01 8.64 -4.77
N PRO A 187 -1.58 7.52 -4.30
CA PRO A 187 -0.90 6.65 -3.35
C PRO A 187 0.08 5.71 -4.07
N LEU A 188 1.03 6.28 -4.81
CA LEU A 188 2.03 5.53 -5.58
C LEU A 188 3.44 5.78 -5.04
N ALA A 189 4.26 4.73 -5.09
CA ALA A 189 5.68 4.83 -4.83
C ALA A 189 6.51 3.89 -5.72
N LEU A 190 7.72 4.33 -6.04
CA LEU A 190 8.79 3.44 -6.46
C LEU A 190 9.49 2.93 -5.20
N LEU A 191 9.47 1.61 -5.01
CA LEU A 191 10.00 0.93 -3.84
C LEU A 191 11.07 -0.08 -4.26
N ASN A 192 12.24 0.05 -3.64
CA ASN A 192 13.28 -0.96 -3.65
C ASN A 192 13.50 -1.45 -2.20
N GLY A 193 13.59 -2.76 -2.01
CA GLY A 193 13.83 -3.28 -0.67
C GLY A 193 14.46 -4.67 -0.65
N THR A 194 15.15 -4.96 0.44
CA THR A 194 15.70 -6.30 0.71
C THR A 194 14.63 -7.16 1.35
N ILE A 195 14.29 -8.29 0.71
CA ILE A 195 13.33 -9.26 1.24
C ILE A 195 13.83 -9.85 2.56
N ARG A 196 13.00 -9.78 3.59
CA ARG A 196 13.22 -10.41 4.91
C ARG A 196 12.56 -11.78 4.98
N TYR A 197 11.36 -11.89 4.45
CA TYR A 197 10.55 -13.10 4.41
C TYR A 197 9.59 -13.04 3.23
N ALA A 198 9.21 -14.19 2.67
CA ALA A 198 8.12 -14.27 1.73
C ALA A 198 7.44 -15.64 1.77
N GLU A 199 6.16 -15.66 1.42
CA GLU A 199 5.37 -16.88 1.31
C GLU A 199 4.26 -16.75 0.27
N ARG A 200 3.77 -17.90 -0.18
CA ARG A 200 2.55 -17.99 -0.98
C ARG A 200 1.35 -18.16 -0.06
N ARG A 201 0.31 -17.39 -0.31
CA ARG A 201 -0.99 -17.46 0.38
C ARG A 201 -2.10 -17.70 -0.63
N THR A 202 -3.23 -18.19 -0.14
CA THR A 202 -4.42 -18.46 -0.95
C THR A 202 -5.63 -17.82 -0.30
N THR A 203 -6.32 -16.94 -1.03
CA THR A 203 -7.54 -16.30 -0.55
C THR A 203 -8.68 -17.32 -0.55
N MET A 204 -9.25 -17.63 0.62
CA MET A 204 -10.22 -18.72 0.73
C MET A 204 -11.50 -18.48 -0.07
N LEU A 205 -11.90 -17.21 -0.21
CA LEU A 205 -13.11 -16.84 -0.94
C LEU A 205 -13.04 -17.19 -2.43
N THR A 206 -11.89 -16.96 -3.07
CA THR A 206 -11.69 -17.13 -4.52
C THR A 206 -10.93 -18.41 -4.86
N GLY A 207 -10.19 -18.96 -3.90
CA GLY A 207 -9.25 -20.05 -4.11
C GLY A 207 -8.01 -19.64 -4.92
N GLN A 208 -7.79 -18.34 -5.14
CA GLN A 208 -6.64 -17.85 -5.90
C GLN A 208 -5.45 -17.61 -4.98
N ASP A 209 -4.28 -17.94 -5.49
CA ASP A 209 -3.01 -17.68 -4.82
C ASP A 209 -2.59 -16.22 -4.97
N PHE A 210 -1.68 -15.79 -4.11
CA PHE A 210 -0.87 -14.58 -4.22
C PHE A 210 0.41 -14.76 -3.41
N VAL A 211 1.38 -13.88 -3.59
CA VAL A 211 2.64 -13.88 -2.83
C VAL A 211 2.65 -12.67 -1.92
N VAL A 212 3.03 -12.88 -0.65
CA VAL A 212 3.31 -11.81 0.29
C VAL A 212 4.79 -11.87 0.62
N ALA A 213 5.47 -10.74 0.50
CA ALA A 213 6.85 -10.59 0.91
C ALA A 213 7.00 -9.39 1.84
N ARG A 214 7.77 -9.52 2.91
CA ARG A 214 8.14 -8.40 3.76
C ARG A 214 9.52 -7.91 3.35
N ALA A 215 9.65 -6.62 3.03
CA ALA A 215 10.89 -6.02 2.59
C ALA A 215 11.31 -4.88 3.50
N HIS A 216 12.60 -4.81 3.80
CA HIS A 216 13.21 -3.63 4.41
C HIS A 216 13.56 -2.64 3.31
N THR A 217 13.04 -1.43 3.44
CA THR A 217 13.27 -0.32 2.52
C THR A 217 14.19 0.71 3.18
N ALA A 218 14.29 1.93 2.63
CA ALA A 218 15.16 2.99 3.14
C ALA A 218 15.12 3.17 4.67
N ALA A 219 13.92 3.15 5.28
CA ALA A 219 13.74 3.53 6.68
C ALA A 219 12.67 2.73 7.44
N PHE A 220 11.96 1.84 6.75
CA PHE A 220 10.87 1.07 7.34
C PHE A 220 10.68 -0.25 6.59
N GLU A 221 9.94 -1.17 7.20
CA GLU A 221 9.53 -2.42 6.56
C GLU A 221 8.10 -2.31 6.05
N ALA A 222 7.88 -2.80 4.83
CA ALA A 222 6.58 -2.86 4.19
C ALA A 222 6.24 -4.31 3.80
N ASP A 223 4.96 -4.65 3.88
CA ASP A 223 4.44 -5.85 3.24
C ASP A 223 4.20 -5.55 1.76
N ILE A 224 4.61 -6.46 0.88
CA ILE A 224 4.47 -6.35 -0.56
C ILE A 224 3.62 -7.53 -1.03
N CYS A 225 2.48 -7.23 -1.61
CA CYS A 225 1.55 -8.21 -2.15
C CYS A 225 1.69 -8.26 -3.67
N LEU A 226 1.94 -9.45 -4.20
CA LEU A 226 2.24 -9.73 -5.60
C LEU A 226 1.25 -10.78 -6.15
N PRO A 227 0.86 -10.70 -7.43
CA PRO A 227 0.05 -11.72 -8.07
C PRO A 227 0.72 -13.11 -8.09
N ALA A 228 -0.09 -14.17 -8.27
CA ALA A 228 0.34 -15.56 -8.15
C ALA A 228 1.42 -16.02 -9.16
N ASP A 229 1.55 -15.32 -10.28
CA ASP A 229 2.51 -15.61 -11.35
C ASP A 229 3.94 -15.18 -11.00
N HIS A 230 4.10 -14.34 -9.97
CA HIS A 230 5.41 -14.05 -9.40
C HIS A 230 5.95 -15.24 -8.59
N PRO A 231 7.26 -15.52 -8.66
CA PRO A 231 7.89 -16.49 -7.79
C PRO A 231 7.86 -15.99 -6.34
N VAL A 232 7.95 -16.92 -5.37
CA VAL A 232 8.18 -16.53 -3.97
C VAL A 232 9.65 -16.14 -3.83
N PRO A 233 9.99 -14.86 -3.54
CA PRO A 233 11.37 -14.43 -3.47
C PRO A 233 12.07 -14.99 -2.22
N LEU A 234 13.39 -15.18 -2.31
CA LEU A 234 14.19 -15.64 -1.17
C LEU A 234 14.60 -14.45 -0.29
N PRO A 235 14.73 -14.63 1.04
CA PRO A 235 15.34 -13.63 1.89
C PRO A 235 16.72 -13.19 1.38
N GLY A 236 16.99 -11.88 1.43
CA GLY A 236 18.20 -11.25 0.88
C GLY A 236 18.10 -10.81 -0.58
N THR A 237 17.09 -11.29 -1.32
CA THR A 237 16.76 -10.79 -2.68
C THR A 237 16.36 -9.32 -2.59
N VAL A 238 16.73 -8.50 -3.56
CA VAL A 238 16.22 -7.14 -3.72
C VAL A 238 15.02 -7.15 -4.65
N ILE A 239 13.91 -6.58 -4.22
CA ILE A 239 12.74 -6.32 -5.06
C ILE A 239 12.79 -4.87 -5.54
N SER A 240 12.38 -4.62 -6.78
CA SER A 240 12.13 -3.30 -7.34
C SER A 240 10.73 -3.26 -7.96
N THR A 241 9.91 -2.29 -7.56
CA THR A 241 8.51 -2.20 -8.00
C THR A 241 7.99 -0.77 -7.95
N ASN A 242 7.13 -0.42 -8.91
CA ASN A 242 6.17 0.67 -8.73
C ASN A 242 4.91 0.07 -8.11
N ALA A 243 4.52 0.54 -6.93
CA ALA A 243 3.44 -0.05 -6.18
C ALA A 243 2.40 0.97 -5.78
N PHE A 244 1.17 0.50 -5.68
CA PHE A 244 0.08 1.21 -5.05
C PHE A 244 0.15 0.97 -3.53
N LEU A 245 0.19 2.05 -2.76
CA LEU A 245 0.33 2.00 -1.31
C LEU A 245 -1.02 2.06 -0.63
N THR A 246 -1.28 1.05 0.18
CA THR A 246 -2.40 1.02 1.13
C THR A 246 -1.88 0.76 2.53
N GLY A 247 -2.70 1.02 3.54
CA GLY A 247 -2.29 0.80 4.91
C GLY A 247 -3.42 0.97 5.90
N SER A 248 -3.17 0.61 7.14
CA SER A 248 -4.12 0.86 8.23
C SER A 248 -3.41 1.56 9.36
N LEU A 249 -3.97 2.68 9.82
CA LEU A 249 -3.46 3.43 10.95
C LEU A 249 -4.16 2.94 12.22
N GLU A 250 -3.40 2.75 13.30
CA GLU A 250 -4.00 2.63 14.63
C GLU A 250 -4.53 4.00 15.07
N ALA A 251 -5.73 4.33 14.61
CA ALA A 251 -6.42 5.58 14.90
C ALA A 251 -7.65 5.34 15.79
N ASP A 252 -7.98 6.34 16.61
CA ASP A 252 -9.25 6.39 17.34
C ASP A 252 -10.39 6.69 16.36
N LEU A 253 -11.05 5.64 15.87
CA LEU A 253 -12.13 5.76 14.90
C LEU A 253 -13.48 6.12 15.54
N PRO A 254 -14.35 6.85 14.82
CA PRO A 254 -15.72 7.10 15.26
C PRO A 254 -16.46 5.78 15.55
N THR A 255 -16.74 5.54 16.83
CA THR A 255 -17.26 4.25 17.28
C THR A 255 -18.73 4.08 16.86
N PRO A 256 -19.15 2.89 16.39
CA PRO A 256 -20.55 2.62 16.11
C PRO A 256 -21.42 2.83 17.36
N ARG A 257 -22.31 3.82 17.35
CA ARG A 257 -23.29 4.01 18.43
C ARG A 257 -24.19 2.77 18.54
N ARG A 258 -24.00 1.96 19.60
CA ARG A 258 -24.95 0.91 19.98
C ARG A 258 -26.28 1.56 20.33
N ARG A 259 -27.30 1.43 19.47
CA ARG A 259 -28.67 1.80 19.81
C ARG A 259 -29.17 0.83 20.88
N TRP A 260 -29.08 1.24 22.14
CA TRP A 260 -29.84 0.62 23.21
C TRP A 260 -31.30 0.98 22.99
N PHE A 261 -32.10 0.02 22.51
CA PHE A 261 -33.54 0.11 22.62
C PHE A 261 -33.89 -0.02 24.11
N SER A 262 -34.10 1.11 24.79
CA SER A 262 -34.84 1.11 26.04
C SER A 262 -36.27 0.71 25.71
N ARG A 263 -36.64 -0.55 25.99
CA ARG A 263 -38.04 -0.91 26.17
C ARG A 263 -38.50 -0.27 27.48
N GLY A 264 -39.38 0.71 27.39
CA GLY A 264 -40.04 1.37 28.50
C GLY A 264 -41.16 2.25 27.98
#